data_AF-A0A963SNG7-F1
#
_entry.id   AF-A0A963SNG7-F1
#
_cell.length_a   1.000
_cell.length_b   1.000
_cell.length_c   1.000
_cell.angle_alpha   90.00
_cell.angle_beta   90.00
_cell.angle_gamma   90.00
#
_symmetry.space_group_name_H-M   'P 1'
#
loop_
_entity.id
_entity.type
_entity.pdbx_description
1 polymer ?
#
loop_
_entity_poly.entity_id
_entity_poly.type
_entity_poly.pdbx_seq_one_letter_code
_entity_poly.pdbx_strand_id
1 'polypeptide(L)' 'VSFHYNTGAIHRATLTRKHIAGDYEGAAREFARWNKAGGRVLKGLVRRRAEEERLYRS' A
#
# COMPACT_ATOMS: atom_id res chain seq x y z
N VAL A 1 -4.74 -9.55 0.69
CA VAL A 1 -6.07 -9.38 0.04
C VAL A 1 -6.65 -7.96 0.14
N SER A 2 -6.56 -7.23 1.27
CA SER A 2 -7.18 -5.88 1.42
C SER A 2 -6.69 -4.80 0.43
N PHE A 3 -5.38 -4.72 0.16
CA PHE A 3 -4.81 -3.66 -0.69
C PHE A 3 -5.33 -3.71 -2.13
N HIS A 4 -5.37 -4.91 -2.74
CA HIS A 4 -5.84 -5.08 -4.11
C HIS A 4 -7.33 -4.80 -4.23
N TYR A 5 -8.12 -5.24 -3.25
CA TYR A 5 -9.56 -4.98 -3.22
C TYR A 5 -9.87 -3.48 -3.24
N ASN A 6 -9.09 -2.65 -2.53
CA ASN A 6 -9.33 -1.21 -2.52
C ASN A 6 -8.73 -0.45 -3.71
N THR A 7 -7.61 -0.90 -4.25
CA THR A 7 -6.85 -0.13 -5.25
C THR A 7 -6.94 -0.67 -6.68
N GLY A 8 -7.26 -1.95 -6.84
CA GLY A 8 -7.14 -2.66 -8.12
C GLY A 8 -5.72 -2.63 -8.70
N ALA A 9 -4.70 -2.27 -7.91
CA ALA A 9 -3.41 -1.83 -8.43
C ALA A 9 -2.25 -2.78 -8.14
N ILE A 10 -2.51 -3.95 -7.54
CA ILE A 10 -1.46 -4.87 -7.11
C ILE A 10 -0.51 -5.25 -8.26
N HIS A 11 -1.00 -5.40 -9.48
CA HIS A 11 -0.14 -5.77 -10.62
C HIS A 11 0.82 -4.65 -11.08
N ARG A 12 0.51 -3.38 -10.83
CA ARG A 12 1.31 -2.23 -11.31
C ARG A 12 2.00 -1.45 -10.19
N ALA A 13 1.67 -1.72 -8.93
CA ALA A 13 2.20 -1.00 -7.80
C ALA A 13 3.71 -1.26 -7.64
N THR A 14 4.46 -0.20 -7.34
CA THR A 14 5.87 -0.30 -6.92
C THR A 14 6.05 -1.23 -5.73
N LEU A 15 5.04 -1.28 -4.84
CA LEU A 15 4.93 -2.23 -3.74
C LEU A 15 5.21 -3.67 -4.19
N THR A 16 4.54 -4.12 -5.26
CA THR A 16 4.66 -5.50 -5.76
C THR A 16 6.03 -5.77 -6.36
N ARG A 17 6.60 -4.78 -7.08
CA ARG A 17 7.97 -4.89 -7.59
C ARG A 17 8.99 -5.06 -6.47
N LYS A 18 8.87 -4.26 -5.39
CA LYS A 18 9.76 -4.37 -4.22
C LYS A 18 9.58 -5.69 -3.47
N HIS A 19 8.34 -6.14 -3.29
CA HIS A 19 8.04 -7.43 -2.66
C HIS A 19 8.67 -8.60 -3.43
N ILE A 20 8.52 -8.63 -4.76
CA ILE A 20 9.11 -9.66 -5.62
C ILE A 20 10.64 -9.61 -5.56
N ALA A 21 11.22 -8.41 -5.43
CA ALA A 21 12.67 -8.22 -5.27
C ALA A 21 13.19 -8.58 -3.86
N GLY A 22 12.34 -9.03 -2.94
CA GLY A 22 12.71 -9.33 -1.55
C GLY A 22 12.88 -8.11 -0.64
N ASP A 23 12.63 -6.89 -1.15
CA ASP A 23 12.63 -5.65 -0.35
C ASP A 23 11.27 -5.48 0.36
N TYR A 24 11.03 -6.32 1.36
CA TYR A 24 9.78 -6.31 2.14
C TYR A 24 9.62 -4.99 2.92
N GLU A 25 10.69 -4.47 3.49
CA GLU A 25 10.70 -3.19 4.21
C GLU A 25 10.33 -2.03 3.28
N GLY A 26 10.91 -1.99 2.09
CA GLY A 26 10.59 -0.99 1.09
C GLY A 26 9.19 -1.16 0.51
N ALA A 27 8.69 -2.38 0.38
CA ALA A 27 7.32 -2.66 -0.05
C ALA A 27 6.30 -2.20 1.00
N ALA A 28 6.58 -2.42 2.28
CA ALA A 28 5.75 -1.95 3.40
C ALA A 28 5.62 -0.42 3.41
N ARG A 29 6.73 0.31 3.15
CA ARG A 29 6.68 1.78 3.04
C ARG A 29 5.86 2.30 1.85
N GLU A 30 5.65 1.49 0.80
CA GLU A 30 4.87 1.94 -0.36
C GLU A 30 3.37 2.08 -0.05
N PHE A 31 2.84 1.39 0.97
CA PHE A 31 1.42 1.49 1.34
C PHE A 31 1.01 2.94 1.63
N ALA A 32 1.86 3.71 2.33
CA ALA A 32 1.59 5.11 2.68
C ALA A 32 1.38 6.03 1.47
N ARG A 33 1.89 5.66 0.29
CA ARG A 33 1.70 6.43 -0.96
C ARG A 33 0.29 6.30 -1.54
N TRP A 34 -0.46 5.27 -1.14
CA TRP A 34 -1.83 4.99 -1.61
C TRP A 34 -2.90 5.63 -0.73
N ASN A 35 -2.70 6.90 -0.37
CA ASN A 35 -3.57 7.66 0.51
C ASN A 35 -4.37 8.78 -0.18
N LYS A 36 -4.26 8.89 -1.52
CA LYS A 36 -4.91 9.94 -2.31
C LYS A 36 -6.11 9.41 -3.11
N ALA A 37 -7.18 10.20 -3.17
CA ALA A 37 -8.29 10.01 -4.11
C ALA A 37 -8.79 11.39 -4.57
N GLY A 38 -9.17 11.51 -5.85
CA GLY A 38 -9.59 12.80 -6.43
C GLY A 38 -8.51 13.90 -6.30
N GLY A 39 -7.23 13.53 -6.35
CA GLY A 39 -6.10 14.46 -6.20
C GLY A 39 -5.81 14.92 -4.76
N ARG A 40 -6.59 14.49 -3.76
CA ARG A 40 -6.44 14.90 -2.36
C ARG A 40 -6.06 13.73 -1.46
N VAL A 41 -5.26 14.00 -0.43
CA VAL A 41 -4.98 13.02 0.63
C VAL A 41 -6.22 12.86 1.49
N LEU A 42 -6.68 11.63 1.68
CA LEU A 42 -7.82 11.30 2.51
C LEU A 42 -7.36 10.70 3.83
N LYS A 43 -7.73 11.32 4.96
CA LYS A 43 -7.38 10.83 6.31
C LYS A 43 -7.82 9.37 6.55
N GLY A 44 -8.98 8.97 6.02
CA GLY A 44 -9.45 7.59 6.09
C GLY A 44 -8.55 6.61 5.36
N LEU A 45 -8.02 6.99 4.19
CA LEU A 45 -7.06 6.16 3.45
C LEU A 45 -5.71 6.11 4.17
N VAL A 46 -5.25 7.21 4.78
CA VAL A 46 -4.02 7.20 5.60
C VAL A 46 -4.09 6.15 6.69
N ARG A 47 -5.18 6.15 7.49
CA ARG A 47 -5.38 5.16 8.57
C ARG A 47 -5.45 3.73 8.01
N ARG A 48 -6.20 3.52 6.94
CA ARG A 48 -6.30 2.21 6.29
C ARG A 48 -4.95 1.69 5.80
N ARG A 49 -4.12 2.54 5.18
CA ARG A 49 -2.79 2.14 4.69
C ARG A 49 -1.82 1.81 5.81
N ALA A 50 -1.89 2.51 6.94
CA ALA A 50 -1.09 2.18 8.12
C ALA A 50 -1.45 0.80 8.68
N GLU A 51 -2.74 0.46 8.75
CA GLU A 51 -3.18 -0.88 9.17
C GLU A 51 -2.76 -1.97 8.19
N GLU A 52 -2.88 -1.72 6.88
CA GLU A 52 -2.43 -2.67 5.86
C GLU A 52 -0.90 -2.86 5.86
N GLU A 53 -0.13 -1.78 6.11
CA GLU A 53 1.32 -1.87 6.31
C GLU A 53 1.66 -2.70 7.55
N ARG A 54 0.96 -2.48 8.66
CA ARG A 54 1.16 -3.26 9.90
C ARG A 54 0.87 -4.74 9.69
N LEU A 55 -0.24 -5.07 9.04
CA LEU A 55 -0.60 -6.46 8.70
C LEU A 55 0.38 -7.10 7.72
N TYR A 56 1.00 -6.31 6.84
CA TYR A 56 2.00 -6.81 5.91
C TYR A 56 3.33 -7.14 6.59
N ARG A 57 3.66 -6.45 7.69
CA ARG A 57 4.90 -6.65 8.47
C ARG A 57 4.79 -7.74 9.54
N SER A 58 3.59 -8.23 9.85
CA SER A 58 3.35 -9.32 10.81
C SER A 58 3.52 -10.68 10.15
#